data_AF-A0A1F6YD88-F1
#
_entry.id   AF-A0A1F6YD88-F1
#
_cell.length_a   1.000
_cell.length_b   1.000
_cell.length_c   1.000
_cell.angle_alpha   90.00
_cell.angle_beta   90.00
_cell.angle_gamma   90.00
#
_symmetry.space_group_name_H-M   'P 1'
#
loop_
_entity.id
_entity.type
_entity.pdbx_description
1 polymer ?
#
loop_
_entity_poly.entity_id
_entity_poly.type
_entity_poly.pdbx_seq_one_letter_code
_entity_poly.pdbx_strand_id
1 'polypeptide(L)'
;MSPKIKNTIIIAVAGVVLIAAYFLFLRPGPEEASLEPVGNPLLPAGAPLSSGTLNSGDFLSLLLNVKNIKLDDAIFNKPAFLSLSDSSITLIPDGTEGRPNPFAPFGAAVEPGAED
;
A
#
# COMPACT_ATOMS: atom_id res chain seq x y z
N MET A 1 -10.99 -54.60 37.20
CA MET A 1 -11.47 -54.47 35.81
C MET A 1 -10.97 -55.64 35.00
N SER A 2 -11.81 -56.25 34.16
CA SER A 2 -11.36 -57.35 33.31
C SER A 2 -10.32 -56.82 32.30
N PRO A 3 -9.30 -57.62 31.94
CA PRO A 3 -8.22 -57.18 31.06
C PRO A 3 -8.73 -56.69 29.70
N LYS A 4 -9.88 -57.22 29.25
CA LYS A 4 -10.57 -56.81 28.02
C LYS A 4 -11.05 -55.34 28.09
N ILE A 5 -11.69 -54.94 29.19
CA ILE A 5 -12.14 -53.54 29.38
C ILE A 5 -10.96 -52.57 29.39
N LYS A 6 -9.84 -52.94 30.04
CA LYS A 6 -8.65 -52.08 30.11
C LYS A 6 -8.03 -51.86 28.73
N ASN A 7 -7.94 -52.91 27.91
CA ASN A 7 -7.39 -52.81 26.55
C ASN A 7 -8.29 -51.99 25.62
N THR A 8 -9.62 -52.16 25.72
CA THR A 8 -10.58 -51.36 24.94
C THR A 8 -10.47 -49.86 25.27
N ILE A 9 -10.32 -49.50 26.55
CA ILE A 9 -10.13 -48.09 26.95
C ILE A 9 -8.83 -47.52 26.41
N ILE A 10 -7.73 -48.28 26.44
CA ILE A 10 -6.42 -47.81 25.92
C ILE A 10 -6.51 -47.54 24.41
N ILE A 11 -7.16 -48.43 23.64
CA ILE A 11 -7.35 -48.25 22.20
C ILE A 11 -8.24 -47.04 21.91
N ALA A 12 -9.31 -46.85 22.69
CA ALA A 12 -10.20 -45.70 22.54
C ALA A 12 -9.47 -44.38 22.80
N VAL A 13 -8.67 -44.30 23.88
CA VAL A 13 -7.89 -43.11 24.21
C VAL A 13 -6.82 -42.84 23.14
N ALA A 14 -6.12 -43.88 22.66
CA ALA A 14 -5.14 -43.73 21.59
C ALA A 14 -5.77 -43.20 20.29
N GLY A 15 -6.98 -43.67 19.94
CA GLY A 15 -7.73 -43.17 18.79
C GLY A 15 -8.10 -41.69 18.91
N VAL A 16 -8.57 -41.26 20.08
CA VAL A 16 -8.90 -39.85 20.34
C VAL A 16 -7.66 -38.96 20.24
N VAL A 17 -6.53 -39.41 20.80
CA VAL A 17 -5.26 -38.66 20.72
C VAL A 17 -4.77 -38.54 19.28
N LEU A 18 -4.88 -39.60 18.47
CA LEU A 18 -4.51 -39.55 17.05
C LEU A 18 -5.40 -38.60 16.25
N ILE A 19 -6.71 -38.57 16.52
CA ILE A 19 -7.64 -37.64 15.88
C ILE A 19 -7.28 -36.19 16.26
N ALA A 20 -7.02 -35.92 17.53
CA ALA A 20 -6.60 -34.59 17.98
C ALA A 20 -5.27 -34.16 17.34
N ALA A 21 -4.29 -35.07 17.26
CA ALA A 21 -3.02 -34.80 16.59
C ALA A 21 -3.20 -34.50 15.10
N TYR A 22 -4.09 -35.22 14.40
CA TYR A 22 -4.42 -34.93 13.01
C TYR A 22 -4.99 -33.52 12.82
N PHE A 23 -5.93 -33.10 13.67
CA PHE A 23 -6.51 -31.76 13.60
C PHE A 23 -5.53 -30.63 13.95
N LEU A 24 -4.57 -30.89 14.84
CA LEU A 24 -3.59 -29.90 15.27
C LEU A 24 -2.38 -29.78 14.33
N PHE A 25 -1.91 -30.88 13.73
CA PHE A 25 -0.66 -30.89 12.95
C PHE A 25 -0.87 -31.06 11.45
N LEU A 26 -1.96 -31.70 11.00
CA LEU A 26 -2.14 -32.12 9.62
C LEU A 26 -3.30 -31.42 8.90
N ARG A 27 -4.01 -30.52 9.58
CA ARG A 27 -5.02 -29.69 8.94
C ARG A 27 -4.31 -28.63 8.08
N PRO A 28 -4.37 -28.69 6.74
CA PRO A 28 -3.85 -27.60 5.92
C PRO A 28 -4.61 -26.33 6.30
N GLY A 29 -3.86 -25.26 6.60
CA GLY A 29 -4.45 -23.95 6.81
C GLY A 29 -5.25 -23.52 5.57
N PRO A 30 -6.27 -22.65 5.72
CA PRO A 30 -6.86 -21.99 4.57
C PRO A 30 -5.73 -21.32 3.79
N GLU A 31 -5.67 -21.55 2.47
CA GLU A 31 -4.63 -20.98 1.61
C GLU A 31 -4.61 -19.46 1.83
N GLU A 32 -3.55 -18.98 2.48
CA GLU A 32 -3.23 -17.56 2.55
C GLU A 32 -3.05 -17.11 1.10
N ALA A 33 -3.97 -16.29 0.62
CA ALA A 33 -3.94 -15.75 -0.73
C ALA A 33 -2.56 -15.11 -0.94
N SER A 34 -1.77 -15.71 -1.85
CA SER A 34 -0.51 -15.14 -2.30
C SER A 34 -0.79 -13.72 -2.78
N LEU A 35 -0.22 -12.73 -2.09
CA LEU A 35 -0.31 -11.33 -2.49
C LEU A 35 0.61 -11.12 -3.70
N GLU A 36 0.09 -11.42 -4.88
CA GLU A 36 0.69 -11.02 -6.15
C GLU A 36 0.72 -9.48 -6.21
N PRO A 37 1.85 -8.85 -6.54
CA PRO A 37 1.89 -7.43 -6.80
C PRO A 37 1.08 -7.15 -8.07
N VAL A 38 -0.13 -6.59 -7.93
CA VAL A 38 -0.79 -5.91 -9.04
C VAL A 38 0.00 -4.62 -9.27
N GLY A 39 1.05 -4.71 -10.08
CA GLY A 39 1.70 -3.53 -10.62
C GLY A 39 0.69 -2.81 -11.50
N ASN A 40 0.21 -1.64 -11.05
CA ASN A 40 -0.49 -0.71 -11.91
C ASN A 40 0.43 -0.41 -13.11
N PRO A 41 0.07 -0.75 -14.36
CA PRO A 41 0.78 -0.17 -15.48
C PRO A 41 0.49 1.33 -15.40
N LEU A 42 1.52 2.12 -15.15
CA LEU A 42 1.51 3.57 -15.34
C LEU A 42 1.14 3.81 -16.81
N LEU A 43 -0.16 3.91 -17.09
CA LEU A 43 -0.66 4.34 -18.38
C LEU A 43 -0.31 5.82 -18.52
N PRO A 44 0.34 6.24 -19.61
CA PRO A 44 0.53 7.65 -19.91
C PRO A 44 -0.83 8.36 -19.90
N ALA A 45 -0.90 9.53 -19.26
CA ALA A 45 -2.08 10.37 -19.27
C ALA A 45 -2.46 10.70 -20.73
N GLY A 46 -3.49 10.03 -21.25
CA GLY A 46 -3.97 10.24 -22.63
C GLY A 46 -4.30 8.99 -23.45
N ALA A 47 -4.10 7.76 -22.94
CA ALA A 47 -4.57 6.57 -23.65
C ALA A 47 -6.11 6.49 -23.64
N PRO A 48 -6.79 6.24 -24.79
CA PRO A 48 -8.22 6.02 -24.79
C PRO A 48 -8.53 4.80 -23.91
N LEU A 49 -9.46 4.97 -22.98
CA LEU A 49 -10.02 3.88 -22.19
C LEU A 49 -10.59 2.87 -23.18
N SER A 50 -9.81 1.83 -23.49
CA SER A 50 -10.33 0.68 -24.22
C SER A 50 -11.48 0.16 -23.39
N SER A 51 -12.66 0.09 -24.01
CA SER A 51 -13.89 -0.43 -23.43
C SER A 51 -13.77 -1.93 -23.18
N GLY A 52 -12.78 -2.36 -22.40
CA GLY A 52 -12.88 -3.57 -21.61
C GLY A 52 -13.99 -3.29 -20.62
N THR A 53 -15.07 -4.07 -20.69
CA THR A 53 -16.19 -4.05 -19.76
C THR A 53 -15.63 -3.94 -18.35
N LEU A 54 -15.58 -2.71 -17.80
CA LEU A 54 -15.26 -2.47 -16.42
C LEU A 54 -16.41 -3.08 -15.66
N ASN A 55 -16.23 -4.34 -15.27
CA ASN A 55 -17.19 -5.09 -14.50
C ASN A 55 -17.40 -4.27 -13.22
N SER A 56 -18.54 -3.58 -13.13
CA SER A 56 -18.73 -2.52 -12.14
C SER A 56 -18.60 -3.07 -10.71
N GLY A 57 -18.77 -4.37 -10.53
CA GLY A 57 -18.49 -5.10 -9.29
C GLY A 57 -17.02 -5.05 -8.85
N ASP A 58 -16.06 -5.12 -9.78
CA ASP A 58 -14.63 -5.13 -9.46
C ASP A 58 -14.15 -3.74 -9.02
N PHE A 59 -14.64 -2.69 -9.70
CA PHE A 59 -14.40 -1.30 -9.30
C PHE A 59 -15.04 -0.98 -7.94
N LEU A 60 -16.30 -1.40 -7.72
CA LEU A 60 -16.96 -1.22 -6.43
C LEU A 60 -16.26 -1.98 -5.30
N SER A 61 -15.76 -3.18 -5.57
CA SER A 61 -14.99 -3.96 -4.60
C SER A 61 -13.67 -3.27 -4.23
N LEU A 62 -12.96 -2.73 -5.21
CA LEU A 62 -11.76 -1.91 -4.97
C LEU A 62 -12.09 -0.66 -4.15
N LEU A 63 -13.17 0.04 -4.49
CA LEU A 63 -13.57 1.25 -3.78
C LEU A 63 -13.98 0.97 -2.32
N LEU A 64 -14.67 -0.15 -2.09
CA LEU A 64 -15.00 -0.61 -0.73
C LEU A 64 -13.76 -1.02 0.07
N ASN A 65 -12.73 -1.59 -0.58
CA ASN A 65 -11.46 -1.87 0.08
C ASN A 65 -10.75 -0.58 0.54
N VAL A 66 -10.79 0.49 -0.27
CA VAL A 66 -10.22 1.80 0.12
C VAL A 66 -10.96 2.38 1.33
N LYS A 67 -12.29 2.24 1.41
CA LYS A 67 -13.09 2.71 2.58
C LYS A 67 -12.64 2.06 3.90
N ASN A 68 -12.11 0.85 3.86
CA ASN A 68 -11.66 0.14 5.05
C ASN A 68 -10.22 0.47 5.47
N ILE A 69 -9.49 1.27 4.68
CA ILE A 69 -8.15 1.73 5.06
C ILE A 69 -8.29 2.73 6.20
N LYS A 70 -7.86 2.32 7.39
CA LYS A 70 -7.71 3.20 8.55
C LYS A 70 -6.26 3.61 8.66
N LEU A 71 -6.02 4.90 8.83
CA LEU A 71 -4.70 5.40 9.18
C LEU A 71 -4.48 5.18 10.68
N ASP A 72 -3.29 4.71 11.03
CA ASP A 72 -2.86 4.60 12.42
C ASP A 72 -2.31 5.95 12.89
N ASP A 73 -3.14 6.70 13.60
CA ASP A 73 -2.78 8.02 14.12
C ASP A 73 -1.67 7.96 15.20
N ALA A 74 -1.35 6.76 15.72
CA ALA A 74 -0.26 6.60 16.65
C ALA A 74 1.11 6.93 16.04
N ILE A 75 1.23 6.90 14.70
CA ILE A 75 2.47 7.28 14.01
C ILE A 75 2.87 8.73 14.31
N PHE A 76 1.90 9.63 14.47
CA PHE A 76 2.13 11.05 14.75
C PHE A 76 2.65 11.31 16.18
N ASN A 77 2.46 10.35 17.08
CA ASN A 77 2.97 10.43 18.45
C ASN A 77 4.34 9.75 18.62
N LYS A 78 4.89 9.11 17.58
CA LYS A 78 6.19 8.45 17.69
C LYS A 78 7.30 9.50 17.77
N PRO A 79 8.32 9.31 18.64
CA PRO A 79 9.47 10.21 18.72
C PRO A 79 10.13 10.47 17.36
N ALA A 80 10.18 9.48 16.48
CA ALA A 80 10.73 9.62 15.13
C ALA A 80 9.94 10.59 14.23
N PHE A 81 8.61 10.64 14.36
CA PHE A 81 7.77 11.60 13.64
C PHE A 81 7.91 13.00 14.25
N LEU A 82 7.92 13.09 15.58
CA LEU A 82 8.10 14.35 16.30
C LEU A 82 9.50 14.96 16.11
N SER A 83 10.51 14.15 15.80
CA SER A 83 11.87 14.62 15.51
C SER A 83 12.08 15.08 14.07
N LEU A 84 11.05 15.01 13.20
CA LEU A 84 11.16 15.52 11.84
C LEU A 84 11.34 17.04 11.88
N SER A 85 12.48 17.49 11.39
CA SER A 85 12.75 18.90 11.16
C SER A 85 12.37 19.26 9.73
N ASP A 86 11.66 20.37 9.56
CA ASP A 86 11.51 20.97 8.24
C ASP A 86 12.90 21.39 7.73
N SER A 87 13.19 21.06 6.47
CA SER A 87 14.44 21.40 5.77
C SER A 87 14.19 22.39 4.63
N SER A 88 13.07 23.12 4.68
CA SER A 88 12.77 24.16 3.71
C SER A 88 13.85 25.24 3.71
N ILE A 89 14.33 25.58 2.50
CA ILE A 89 15.21 26.71 2.27
C ILE A 89 14.46 27.76 1.47
N THR A 90 14.63 29.03 1.84
CA THR A 90 14.13 30.14 1.02
C THR A 90 15.09 30.32 -0.14
N LEU A 91 14.63 30.00 -1.35
CA LEU A 91 15.35 30.33 -2.58
C LEU A 91 15.03 31.79 -2.91
N ILE A 92 16.04 32.65 -2.84
CA ILE A 92 15.97 34.01 -3.39
C ILE A 92 16.32 33.87 -4.87
N PRO A 93 15.39 34.13 -5.80
CA PRO A 93 15.69 34.07 -7.22
C PRO A 93 16.69 35.18 -7.58
N ASP A 94 17.71 34.87 -8.37
CA ASP A 94 18.74 35.84 -8.74
C ASP A 94 18.24 36.87 -9.79
N GLY A 95 16.94 36.82 -10.15
CA GLY A 95 16.30 37.70 -11.15
C GLY A 95 16.76 37.48 -12.59
N THR A 96 17.81 36.68 -12.81
CA THR A 96 18.39 36.34 -14.12
C THR A 96 17.95 34.95 -14.62
N GLU A 97 16.95 34.38 -13.97
CA GLU A 97 16.39 33.06 -14.27
C GLU A 97 15.76 33.04 -15.68
N GLY A 98 16.14 32.06 -16.50
CA GLY A 98 15.46 31.78 -17.78
C GLY A 98 16.07 32.43 -19.02
N ARG A 99 15.47 32.15 -20.18
CA ARG A 99 15.90 32.70 -21.47
C ARG A 99 15.25 34.06 -21.72
N PRO A 100 15.96 35.03 -22.33
CA PRO A 100 15.35 36.25 -22.82
C PRO A 100 14.12 35.95 -23.67
N ASN A 101 13.04 36.71 -23.46
CA ASN A 101 11.79 36.55 -24.20
C ASN A 101 12.05 36.80 -25.71
N PRO A 102 11.93 35.78 -26.58
CA PRO A 102 12.19 35.94 -28.02
C PRO A 102 11.10 36.75 -28.74
N PHE A 103 10.03 37.11 -28.04
CA PHE A 103 8.93 37.93 -28.54
C PHE A 103 8.94 39.36 -27.96
N ALA A 104 9.98 39.75 -27.21
CA ALA A 104 10.09 41.12 -26.70
C ALA A 104 10.28 42.12 -27.86
N PRO A 105 9.62 43.29 -27.85
CA PRO A 105 9.88 44.35 -28.80
C PRO A 105 11.36 44.77 -28.78
N PHE A 106 11.90 45.13 -29.94
CA PHE A 106 13.28 45.62 -30.04
C PHE A 106 13.47 46.83 -29.10
N GLY A 107 14.45 46.75 -28.20
CA GLY A 107 14.73 47.78 -27.20
C GLY A 107 14.13 47.56 -25.80
N ALA A 108 13.31 46.52 -25.60
CA ALA A 108 12.71 46.18 -24.30
C ALA A 108 13.51 45.12 -23.50
N ALA A 109 14.80 44.94 -23.79
CA ALA A 109 15.64 44.02 -23.02
C ALA A 109 15.76 44.57 -21.59
N VAL A 110 15.01 43.95 -20.68
CA VAL A 110 15.02 44.24 -19.25
C VAL A 110 16.42 43.95 -18.71
N GLU A 111 17.06 45.01 -18.23
CA GLU A 111 18.30 44.93 -17.47
C GLU A 111 17.98 44.33 -16.10
N PRO A 112 18.72 43.29 -15.65
CA PRO A 112 18.48 42.70 -14.35
C PRO A 112 19.07 43.62 -13.27
N GLY A 113 18.22 44.39 -12.58
CA GLY A 113 18.60 45.09 -11.33
C GLY A 113 18.21 46.56 -11.17
N ALA A 114 17.35 47.15 -12.00
CA ALA A 114 16.84 48.50 -11.76
C ALA A 114 15.57 48.45 -10.86
N GLU A 115 15.78 48.40 -9.54
CA GLU A 115 14.76 48.70 -8.54
C GLU A 115 14.93 50.16 -8.07
N ASP A 116 13.85 50.96 -8.18
CA ASP A 116 13.64 52.22 -7.45
C ASP A 116 13.05 51.94 -6.05
#